data_AF-A0A3M1XXR2-F1
#
_entry.id   AF-A0A3M1XXR2-F1
#
_cell.length_a   1.000
_cell.length_b   1.000
_cell.length_c   1.000
_cell.angle_alpha   90.00
_cell.angle_beta   90.00
_cell.angle_gamma   90.00
#
_symmetry.space_group_name_H-M   'P 1'
#
loop_
_entity.id
_entity.type
_entity.pdbx_description
1 polymer ?
#
loop_
_entity_poly.entity_id
_entity_poly.type
_entity_poly.pdbx_seq_one_letter_code
_entity_poly.pdbx_strand_id
1 'polypeptide(L)'
;MINLDKTRVILNEAARLVELTATFQARYGKNYVMHMGTPQDALDLNECILDSQAIIANLIEPEIKVTPHYRYGKWWERSQVMTNCTAQQLMTEACRLMSAVAHFEAKHQQGKATWDHAITTTQSAIAGMLHPSTLQVVTNPEDTHPEMDHHIHLSAS
;
A
#
# COMPACT_ATOMS: atom_id res chain seq x y z
N MET A 1 8.72 -6.45 -10.33
CA MET A 1 8.68 -7.78 -9.73
C MET A 1 8.93 -7.69 -8.23
N ILE A 2 8.03 -8.26 -7.45
CA ILE A 2 8.19 -8.46 -6.00
C ILE A 2 9.25 -9.54 -5.72
N ASN A 3 9.95 -9.43 -4.58
CA ASN A 3 11.00 -10.37 -4.18
C ASN A 3 11.07 -10.47 -2.64
N LEU A 4 11.91 -11.36 -2.11
CA LEU A 4 12.02 -11.56 -0.66
C LEU A 4 12.36 -10.29 0.12
N ASP A 5 13.22 -9.42 -0.40
CA ASP A 5 13.57 -8.18 0.31
C ASP A 5 12.39 -7.22 0.42
N LYS A 6 11.64 -7.01 -0.66
CA LYS A 6 10.42 -6.19 -0.64
C LYS A 6 9.37 -6.77 0.31
N THR A 7 9.19 -8.10 0.30
CA THR A 7 8.20 -8.74 1.19
C THR A 7 8.59 -8.64 2.67
N ARG A 8 9.89 -8.64 3.01
CA ARG A 8 10.35 -8.36 4.38
C ARG A 8 9.98 -6.95 4.81
N VAL A 9 10.16 -5.96 3.94
CA VAL A 9 9.76 -4.57 4.26
C VAL A 9 8.25 -4.48 4.42
N ILE A 10 7.46 -5.09 3.53
CA ILE A 10 5.99 -5.15 3.66
C ILE A 10 5.59 -5.78 5.01
N LEU A 11 6.23 -6.88 5.40
CA LEU A 11 5.95 -7.56 6.67
C LEU A 11 6.28 -6.68 7.89
N ASN A 12 7.43 -6.00 7.87
CA ASN A 12 7.83 -5.11 8.94
C ASN A 12 6.87 -3.92 9.08
N GLU A 13 6.47 -3.31 7.97
CA GLU A 13 5.48 -2.23 7.98
C GLU A 13 4.10 -2.72 8.43
N ALA A 14 3.70 -3.94 8.06
CA ALA A 14 2.46 -4.55 8.54
C ALA A 14 2.48 -4.80 10.06
N ALA A 15 3.61 -5.25 10.61
CA ALA A 15 3.79 -5.40 12.05
C ALA A 15 3.75 -4.03 12.76
N ARG A 16 4.39 -3.01 12.17
CA ARG A 16 4.33 -1.62 12.64
C ARG A 16 2.89 -1.08 12.63
N LEU A 17 2.08 -1.39 11.63
CA LEU A 17 0.65 -1.03 11.62
C LEU A 17 -0.10 -1.66 12.80
N VAL A 18 0.18 -2.91 13.15
CA VAL A 18 -0.42 -3.55 14.34
C VAL A 18 -0.05 -2.79 15.60
N GLU A 19 1.22 -2.43 15.78
CA GLU A 19 1.67 -1.63 16.92
C GLU A 19 1.00 -0.25 16.98
N LEU A 20 1.01 0.50 15.88
CA LEU A 20 0.47 1.85 15.81
C LEU A 20 -1.04 1.86 16.06
N THR A 21 -1.78 0.94 15.41
CA THR A 21 -3.24 0.86 15.57
C THR A 21 -3.64 0.37 16.96
N ALA A 22 -2.90 -0.57 17.56
CA ALA A 22 -3.12 -0.98 18.95
C ALA A 22 -2.85 0.18 19.91
N THR A 23 -1.76 0.94 19.70
CA THR A 23 -1.42 2.11 20.50
C THR A 23 -2.49 3.19 20.40
N PHE A 24 -2.94 3.51 19.19
CA PHE A 24 -4.02 4.48 18.95
C PHE A 24 -5.30 4.06 19.67
N GLN A 25 -5.72 2.80 19.51
CA GLN A 25 -6.94 2.29 20.13
C GLN A 25 -6.86 2.22 21.66
N ALA A 26 -5.69 1.93 22.22
CA ALA A 26 -5.47 1.94 23.67
C ALA A 26 -5.58 3.34 24.26
N ARG A 27 -5.15 4.38 23.51
CA ARG A 27 -5.18 5.78 23.98
C ARG A 27 -6.54 6.46 23.81
N TYR A 28 -7.19 6.31 22.65
CA TYR A 28 -8.38 7.09 22.32
C TYR A 28 -9.65 6.25 22.16
N GLY A 29 -9.52 4.92 22.15
CA GLY A 29 -10.62 3.99 21.97
C GLY A 29 -10.87 3.62 20.51
N LYS A 30 -11.49 2.45 20.32
CA LYS A 30 -11.75 1.84 19.00
C LYS A 30 -12.69 2.64 18.09
N ASN A 31 -13.52 3.51 18.67
CA ASN A 31 -14.55 4.28 17.96
C ASN A 31 -14.21 5.78 17.94
N TYR A 32 -12.95 6.14 18.17
CA TYR A 32 -12.53 7.53 18.15
C TYR A 32 -12.76 8.14 16.76
N VAL A 33 -13.31 9.35 16.73
CA VAL A 33 -13.58 10.12 15.51
C VAL A 33 -12.72 11.37 15.58
N MET A 34 -11.93 11.63 14.54
CA MET A 34 -11.12 12.84 14.45
C MET A 34 -12.02 14.07 14.17
N HIS A 35 -11.73 15.17 14.84
CA HIS A 35 -12.46 16.44 14.77
C HIS A 35 -11.49 17.62 14.96
N MET A 36 -11.99 18.87 14.88
CA MET A 36 -11.17 20.10 14.97
C MET A 36 -10.39 20.26 16.29
N GLY A 37 -10.69 19.46 17.31
CA GLY A 37 -10.02 19.46 18.61
C GLY A 37 -9.30 18.14 18.91
N THR A 38 -9.02 17.34 17.88
CA THR A 38 -8.29 16.10 18.04
C THR A 38 -6.89 16.40 18.60
N PRO A 39 -6.46 15.68 19.66
CA PRO A 39 -5.12 15.82 20.19
C PRO A 39 -4.04 15.62 19.12
N GLN A 40 -2.98 16.43 19.15
CA GLN A 40 -1.92 16.37 18.15
C GLN A 40 -1.29 14.99 18.06
N ASP A 41 -1.10 14.32 19.19
CA ASP A 41 -0.54 12.97 19.25
C ASP A 41 -1.41 11.91 18.57
N ALA A 42 -2.74 12.11 18.52
CA ALA A 42 -3.64 11.25 17.74
C ALA A 42 -3.48 11.49 16.23
N LEU A 43 -3.29 12.75 15.80
CA LEU A 43 -3.02 13.08 14.40
C LEU A 43 -1.70 12.47 13.95
N ASP A 44 -0.64 12.63 14.75
CA ASP A 44 0.70 12.11 14.47
C ASP A 44 0.68 10.58 14.34
N LEU A 45 -0.05 9.89 15.22
CA LEU A 45 -0.23 8.43 15.13
C LEU A 45 -0.98 8.01 13.86
N ASN A 46 -2.03 8.74 13.48
CA ASN A 46 -2.76 8.45 12.25
C ASN A 46 -1.91 8.72 11.00
N GLU A 47 -1.09 9.76 11.00
CA GLU A 47 -0.13 10.04 9.92
C GLU A 47 0.89 8.89 9.82
N CYS A 48 1.46 8.44 10.93
CA CYS A 48 2.35 7.27 10.94
C CYS A 48 1.67 6.00 10.39
N ILE A 49 0.37 5.82 10.65
CA ILE A 49 -0.43 4.71 10.09
C ILE A 49 -0.59 4.86 8.58
N LEU A 50 -0.81 6.06 8.07
CA LEU A 50 -0.93 6.32 6.63
C LEU A 50 0.43 6.18 5.93
N ASP A 51 1.52 6.61 6.55
CA ASP A 51 2.88 6.47 6.02
C ASP A 51 3.27 5.00 5.86
N SER A 52 3.06 4.17 6.89
CA SER A 52 3.32 2.73 6.79
C SER A 52 2.47 2.08 5.69
N GLN A 53 1.21 2.50 5.52
CA GLN A 53 0.38 2.04 4.40
C GLN A 53 0.93 2.49 3.03
N ALA A 54 1.42 3.73 2.91
CA ALA A 54 2.01 4.25 1.68
C ALA A 54 3.33 3.52 1.33
N ILE A 55 4.15 3.18 2.32
CA ILE A 55 5.36 2.36 2.10
C ILE A 55 4.96 0.99 1.55
N ILE A 56 3.97 0.33 2.16
CA ILE A 56 3.47 -0.96 1.66
C ILE A 56 2.94 -0.80 0.23
N ALA A 57 2.12 0.22 -0.02
CA ALA A 57 1.57 0.50 -1.34
C ALA A 57 2.68 0.66 -2.39
N ASN A 58 3.77 1.35 -2.07
CA ASN A 58 4.90 1.56 -2.98
C ASN A 58 5.68 0.29 -3.32
N LEU A 59 5.60 -0.74 -2.47
CA LEU A 59 6.28 -2.02 -2.68
C LEU A 59 5.43 -3.04 -3.47
N ILE A 60 4.12 -2.84 -3.52
CA ILE A 60 3.19 -3.63 -4.34
C ILE A 60 3.38 -3.29 -5.82
N GLU A 61 3.20 -4.28 -6.68
CA GLU A 61 3.29 -4.13 -8.13
C GLU A 61 2.23 -3.15 -8.67
N PRO A 62 2.61 -2.17 -9.51
CA PRO A 62 1.70 -1.12 -9.99
C PRO A 62 0.40 -1.63 -10.60
N GLU A 63 0.47 -2.70 -11.39
CA GLU A 63 -0.66 -3.34 -12.05
C GLU A 63 -1.72 -3.85 -11.06
N ILE A 64 -1.30 -4.21 -9.85
CA ILE A 64 -2.18 -4.70 -8.79
C ILE A 64 -2.89 -3.54 -8.07
N LYS A 65 -2.25 -2.36 -8.00
CA LYS A 65 -2.83 -1.17 -7.36
C LYS A 65 -4.06 -0.63 -8.10
N VAL A 66 -4.16 -0.91 -9.40
CA VAL A 66 -5.30 -0.51 -10.24
C VAL A 66 -6.55 -1.35 -9.96
N THR A 67 -6.37 -2.62 -9.55
CA THR A 67 -7.47 -3.56 -9.31
C THR A 67 -7.33 -4.26 -7.94
N PRO A 68 -7.39 -3.50 -6.83
CA PRO A 68 -7.31 -4.06 -5.48
C PRO A 68 -8.53 -4.93 -5.18
N HIS A 69 -8.31 -6.06 -4.51
CA HIS A 69 -9.36 -6.99 -4.12
C HIS A 69 -9.80 -6.75 -2.67
N TYR A 70 -11.02 -6.26 -2.49
CA TYR A 70 -11.59 -5.89 -1.18
C TYR A 70 -12.11 -7.08 -0.36
N ARG A 71 -11.29 -8.13 -0.19
CA ARG A 71 -11.67 -9.36 0.54
C ARG A 71 -12.17 -9.09 1.97
N TYR A 72 -11.61 -8.08 2.63
CA TYR A 72 -11.90 -7.71 4.02
C TYR A 72 -12.83 -6.50 4.14
N GLY A 73 -13.41 -6.06 3.01
CA GLY A 73 -14.24 -4.88 2.91
C GLY A 73 -13.46 -3.57 3.04
N LYS A 74 -14.17 -2.47 2.79
CA LYS A 74 -13.61 -1.12 2.78
C LYS A 74 -13.69 -0.50 4.17
N TRP A 75 -12.66 -0.69 4.99
CA TRP A 75 -12.68 -0.25 6.38
C TRP A 75 -12.81 1.27 6.53
N TRP A 76 -12.25 2.04 5.59
CA TRP A 76 -12.27 3.50 5.58
C TRP A 76 -13.67 4.11 5.46
N GLU A 77 -14.64 3.34 4.95
CA GLU A 77 -16.04 3.77 4.90
C GLU A 77 -16.70 3.73 6.29
N ARG A 78 -16.11 3.01 7.25
CA ARG A 78 -16.66 2.81 8.61
C ARG A 78 -15.82 3.41 9.71
N SER A 79 -14.55 3.71 9.44
CA SER A 79 -13.60 4.17 10.44
C SER A 79 -12.59 5.10 9.78
N GLN A 80 -12.29 6.23 10.42
CA GLN A 80 -11.31 7.19 9.90
C GLN A 80 -9.86 6.73 10.10
N VAL A 81 -9.63 5.86 11.09
CA VAL A 81 -8.32 5.27 11.39
C VAL A 81 -8.42 3.76 11.20
N MET A 82 -7.35 3.16 10.67
CA MET A 82 -7.27 1.71 10.50
C MET A 82 -7.48 1.02 11.86
N THR A 83 -8.28 -0.04 11.88
CA THR A 83 -8.51 -0.82 13.10
C THR A 83 -7.41 -1.86 13.29
N ASN A 84 -7.09 -2.19 14.54
CA ASN A 84 -6.13 -3.24 14.86
C ASN A 84 -6.46 -4.61 14.22
N CYS A 85 -7.75 -4.95 14.13
CA CYS A 85 -8.19 -6.17 13.43
C CYS A 85 -7.79 -6.15 11.94
N THR A 86 -7.94 -5.00 11.27
CA THR A 86 -7.53 -4.85 9.87
C THR A 86 -6.02 -4.95 9.73
N ALA A 87 -5.26 -4.30 10.62
CA ALA A 87 -3.80 -4.38 10.62
C ALA A 87 -3.30 -5.84 10.83
N GLN A 88 -3.93 -6.60 11.72
CA GLN A 88 -3.60 -8.01 11.95
C GLN A 88 -3.88 -8.89 10.72
N GLN A 89 -4.98 -8.63 10.00
CA GLN A 89 -5.27 -9.32 8.74
C GLN A 89 -4.24 -8.95 7.66
N LEU A 90 -3.85 -7.68 7.58
CA LEU A 90 -2.80 -7.22 6.67
C LEU A 90 -1.47 -7.93 6.98
N MET A 91 -1.07 -8.02 8.24
CA MET A 91 0.12 -8.77 8.66
C MET A 91 0.03 -10.25 8.28
N THR A 92 -1.14 -10.86 8.41
CA THR A 92 -1.37 -12.26 8.00
C THR A 92 -1.17 -12.43 6.48
N GLU A 93 -1.70 -11.52 5.67
CA GLU A 93 -1.48 -11.55 4.21
C GLU A 93 -0.02 -11.24 3.84
N ALA A 94 0.68 -10.36 4.56
CA ALA A 94 2.10 -10.12 4.36
C ALA A 94 2.96 -11.38 4.61
N CYS A 95 2.66 -12.14 5.68
CA CYS A 95 3.28 -13.45 5.94
C CYS A 95 3.03 -14.45 4.80
N ARG A 96 1.79 -14.48 4.27
CA ARG A 96 1.43 -15.35 3.12
C ARG A 96 2.19 -14.95 1.88
N LEU A 97 2.33 -13.65 1.62
CA LEU A 97 3.06 -13.12 0.47
C LEU A 97 4.53 -13.51 0.53
N MET A 98 5.18 -13.31 1.68
CA MET A 98 6.58 -13.70 1.87
C MET A 98 6.77 -15.21 1.66
N SER A 99 5.84 -16.03 2.15
CA SER A 99 5.88 -17.48 1.96
C SER A 99 5.73 -17.88 0.48
N ALA A 100 4.80 -17.24 -0.24
CA ALA A 100 4.58 -17.46 -1.67
C ALA A 100 5.81 -17.04 -2.50
N VAL A 101 6.39 -15.89 -2.19
CA VAL A 101 7.60 -15.39 -2.86
C VAL A 101 8.80 -16.30 -2.57
N ALA A 102 9.00 -16.74 -1.33
CA ALA A 102 10.07 -17.69 -0.99
C ALA A 102 9.96 -18.99 -1.80
N HIS A 103 8.74 -19.51 -1.90
CA HIS A 103 8.47 -20.73 -2.65
C HIS A 103 8.65 -20.54 -4.17
N PHE A 104 8.23 -19.40 -4.72
CA PHE A 104 8.45 -19.05 -6.11
C PHE A 104 9.95 -18.92 -6.43
N GLU A 105 10.71 -18.20 -5.62
CA GLU A 105 12.17 -18.03 -5.81
C GLU A 105 12.89 -19.39 -5.76
N ALA A 106 12.54 -20.26 -4.82
CA ALA A 106 13.09 -21.61 -4.73
C ALA A 106 12.78 -22.46 -5.98
N LYS A 107 11.57 -22.38 -6.53
CA LYS A 107 11.21 -23.04 -7.79
C LYS A 107 11.91 -22.42 -9.00
N HIS A 108 12.12 -21.11 -8.99
CA HIS A 108 12.77 -20.38 -10.07
C HIS A 108 14.24 -20.81 -10.20
N GLN A 109 14.94 -20.95 -9.07
CA GLN A 109 16.30 -21.49 -9.03
C GLN A 109 16.41 -22.92 -9.60
N GLN A 110 15.31 -23.69 -9.57
CA GLN A 110 15.25 -25.04 -10.16
C GLN A 110 14.81 -25.05 -11.63
N GLY A 111 14.59 -23.89 -12.25
CA GLY A 111 14.07 -23.77 -13.62
C GLY A 111 12.61 -24.23 -13.77
N LYS A 112 11.85 -24.29 -12.67
CA LYS A 112 10.47 -24.80 -12.62
C LYS A 112 9.44 -23.72 -12.32
N ALA A 113 9.86 -22.46 -12.17
CA ALA A 113 8.92 -21.38 -11.86
C ALA A 113 8.12 -20.98 -13.09
N THR A 114 6.80 -20.97 -12.91
CA THR A 114 5.84 -20.27 -13.75
C THR A 114 5.20 -19.15 -12.93
N TRP A 115 4.50 -18.22 -13.58
CA TRP A 115 3.70 -17.18 -12.93
C TRP A 115 2.94 -17.72 -11.71
N ASP A 116 3.09 -17.07 -10.55
CA ASP A 116 2.46 -17.51 -9.31
C ASP A 116 1.21 -16.68 -9.01
N HIS A 117 0.05 -17.27 -9.26
CA HIS A 117 -1.25 -16.67 -8.97
C HIS A 117 -1.43 -16.34 -7.48
N ALA A 118 -0.76 -17.04 -6.57
CA ALA A 118 -0.82 -16.75 -5.14
C ALA A 118 -0.16 -15.41 -4.83
N ILE A 119 0.98 -15.09 -5.46
CA ILE A 119 1.67 -13.80 -5.29
C ILE A 119 0.73 -12.66 -5.71
N THR A 120 0.14 -12.74 -6.90
CA THR A 120 -0.76 -11.69 -7.41
C THR A 120 -2.01 -11.54 -6.53
N THR A 121 -2.63 -12.66 -6.15
CA THR A 121 -3.85 -12.65 -5.34
C THR A 121 -3.61 -12.06 -3.95
N THR A 122 -2.50 -12.44 -3.32
CA THR A 122 -2.13 -11.90 -2.01
C THR A 122 -1.76 -10.43 -2.07
N GLN A 123 -0.98 -9.99 -3.06
CA GLN A 123 -0.72 -8.56 -3.27
C GLN A 123 -2.02 -7.76 -3.48
N SER A 124 -2.97 -8.30 -4.26
CA SER A 124 -4.28 -7.65 -4.50
C SER A 124 -5.12 -7.57 -3.22
N ALA A 125 -5.09 -8.60 -2.38
CA ALA A 125 -5.74 -8.58 -1.07
C ALA A 125 -5.10 -7.54 -0.13
N ILE A 126 -3.76 -7.43 -0.11
CA ILE A 126 -3.06 -6.40 0.67
C ILE A 126 -3.46 -5.01 0.17
N ALA A 127 -3.41 -4.77 -1.14
CA ALA A 127 -3.81 -3.49 -1.72
C ALA A 127 -5.26 -3.12 -1.35
N GLY A 128 -6.17 -4.10 -1.34
CA GLY A 128 -7.57 -3.90 -0.91
C GLY A 128 -7.76 -3.56 0.58
N MET A 129 -6.74 -3.74 1.42
CA MET A 129 -6.75 -3.35 2.83
C MET A 129 -6.11 -1.99 3.09
N LEU A 130 -5.43 -1.38 2.12
CA LEU A 130 -4.81 -0.06 2.27
C LEU A 130 -5.83 1.06 2.05
N HIS A 131 -5.62 2.20 2.71
CA HIS A 131 -6.45 3.38 2.49
C HIS A 131 -6.29 3.88 1.04
N PRO A 132 -7.37 4.26 0.34
CA PRO A 132 -7.29 4.69 -1.06
C PRO A 132 -6.33 5.85 -1.32
N SER A 133 -6.17 6.78 -0.37
CA SER A 133 -5.20 7.89 -0.52
C SER A 133 -3.75 7.42 -0.58
N THR A 134 -3.44 6.24 -0.02
CA THR A 134 -2.09 5.68 0.01
C THR A 134 -1.77 4.85 -1.24
N LEU A 135 -2.81 4.44 -1.99
CA LEU A 135 -2.67 3.73 -3.26
C LEU A 135 -2.40 4.67 -4.44
N GLN A 136 -2.56 5.99 -4.24
CA GLN A 136 -2.30 6.96 -5.30
C GLN A 136 -0.85 6.88 -5.72
N VAL A 137 -0.66 6.44 -6.96
CA VAL A 137 0.62 6.44 -7.64
C VAL A 137 1.04 7.90 -7.81
N VAL A 138 2.19 8.27 -7.27
CA VAL A 138 2.91 9.45 -7.77
C VAL A 138 3.28 9.12 -9.21
N THR A 139 2.41 9.49 -10.16
CA THR A 139 2.82 9.65 -11.54
C THR A 139 3.76 10.84 -11.55
N ASN A 140 5.04 10.60 -11.83
CA ASN A 140 6.00 11.68 -12.06
C ASN A 140 5.41 12.65 -13.10
N PRO A 141 5.49 13.98 -12.89
CA PRO A 141 5.02 14.98 -13.85
C PRO A 141 5.84 15.04 -15.17
N GLU A 142 6.75 14.10 -15.43
CA GLU A 142 7.49 14.01 -16.69
C GLU A 142 6.64 13.58 -17.90
N ASP A 143 5.39 13.12 -17.69
CA ASP A 143 4.44 12.83 -18.79
C ASP A 143 3.64 14.06 -19.25
N THR A 144 4.03 15.28 -18.83
CA THR A 144 3.53 16.52 -19.43
C THR A 144 4.61 17.20 -20.27
N HIS A 145 4.89 16.62 -21.44
CA HIS A 145 5.40 17.42 -22.56
C HIS A 145 4.19 18.05 -23.27
N PRO A 146 3.92 19.35 -23.12
CA PRO A 146 3.23 20.07 -24.16
C PRO A 146 4.24 20.22 -25.31
N GLU A 147 4.00 19.57 -26.43
CA GLU A 147 4.57 20.02 -27.70
C GLU A 147 4.03 21.43 -27.95
N MET A 148 4.77 22.44 -27.47
CA MET A 148 4.59 23.83 -27.84
C MET A 148 5.26 24.07 -29.20
N ASP A 149 4.42 24.31 -30.19
CA ASP A 149 4.59 25.24 -31.31
C ASP A 149 6.01 25.45 -31.86
N HIS A 150 6.26 24.85 -33.03
CA HIS A 150 7.12 25.45 -34.04
C HIS A 150 6.28 26.27 -35.02
N HIS A 151 5.88 27.46 -34.58
CA HIS A 151 5.65 28.58 -35.49
C HIS A 151 7.01 29.08 -36.01
N ILE A 152 7.46 28.53 -37.13
CA ILE A 152 8.54 29.13 -37.92
C ILE A 152 7.96 30.29 -38.72
N HIS A 153 8.21 31.50 -38.22
CA HIS A 153 8.24 32.72 -39.03
C HIS A 153 9.38 32.60 -40.05
N LEU A 154 9.06 32.61 -41.33
CA LEU A 154 10.02 32.95 -42.39
C LEU A 154 9.37 33.99 -43.29
N SER A 155 9.77 35.24 -43.03
CA SER A 155 9.53 36.39 -43.90
C SER A 155 10.60 36.45 -44.99
N ALA A 156 10.15 36.77 -46.20
CA ALA A 156 10.86 37.46 -47.28
C ALA A 156 12.07 36.78 -47.96
N SER A 157 11.89 36.43 -49.24
CA SER A 157 12.57 37.09 -50.37
C SER A 157 11.74 36.94 -51.64
#